data_AF-C4ICY5-F1
#
_entry.id   AF-C4ICY5-F1
#
_cell.length_a   1.000
_cell.length_b   1.000
_cell.length_c   1.000
_cell.angle_alpha   90.00
_cell.angle_beta   90.00
_cell.angle_gamma   90.00
#
_symmetry.space_group_name_H-M   'P 1'
#
loop_
_entity.id
_entity.type
_entity.pdbx_description
1 polymer ?
#
loop_
_entity_poly.entity_id
_entity_poly.type
_entity_poly.pdbx_seq_one_letter_code
_entity_poly.pdbx_strand_id
1 'polypeptide(L)'
;MRFVIVTGLSGAGKTQATRALEDLGYFCVDNLPPKLIPKFAEACMQSNGNIEKVALVIDIRGGVFFDDFFGSIKYLKDNEFEYEILFLEATDEVLIKRFKETRRSHPLSPDGRVLTGITLERDKLREIKNAADMIIDTTKYEIRHLREKINESYGDNTYPEKQLTVTVLSFGFKYGIPVDSDLVFDVRFIPNPFYIPELKQYSGNDEPVKDYVLKQVETKTFIEKLMDMLRYLIPNYIKEGKRQLIISIGCTGGRHRSVAIANELYERLNSESYNSKIEHRDVTEDLHKGEKKL
;
A
#
# COMPACT_ATOMS: atom_id res chain seq x y z
N MET A 1 -10.07 -1.74 20.47
CA MET A 1 -10.45 -0.88 19.32
C MET A 1 -9.71 0.42 19.49
N ARG A 2 -8.91 0.83 18.51
CA ARG A 2 -8.01 1.98 18.61
C ARG A 2 -8.56 3.18 17.83
N PHE A 3 -8.66 4.33 18.48
CA PHE A 3 -9.05 5.60 17.89
C PHE A 3 -7.83 6.49 17.67
N VAL A 4 -7.68 7.04 16.47
CA VAL A 4 -6.69 8.07 16.17
C VAL A 4 -7.42 9.36 15.83
N ILE A 5 -7.30 10.35 16.69
CA ILE A 5 -7.92 11.65 16.53
C ILE A 5 -6.95 12.55 15.77
N VAL A 6 -7.22 12.75 14.48
CA VAL A 6 -6.35 13.55 13.58
C VAL A 6 -6.82 15.00 13.58
N THR A 7 -5.98 15.91 14.05
CA THR A 7 -6.26 17.34 14.04
C THR A 7 -4.99 18.14 13.77
N GLY A 8 -5.09 19.47 13.81
CA GLY A 8 -3.97 20.37 13.55
C GLY A 8 -4.32 21.49 12.59
N LEU A 9 -3.30 22.27 12.20
CA LEU A 9 -3.46 23.48 11.40
C LEU A 9 -3.95 23.16 9.98
N SER A 10 -4.71 24.07 9.39
CA SER A 10 -5.13 23.98 8.01
C SER A 10 -3.92 24.09 7.08
N GLY A 11 -3.79 23.14 6.16
CA GLY A 11 -2.59 23.00 5.30
C GLY A 11 -1.42 22.22 5.93
N ALA A 12 -1.53 21.74 7.16
CA ALA A 12 -0.49 20.93 7.81
C ALA A 12 -0.42 19.46 7.34
N GLY A 13 -1.29 19.04 6.43
CA GLY A 13 -1.24 17.69 5.85
C GLY A 13 -2.23 16.68 6.42
N LYS A 14 -3.27 17.12 7.17
CA LYS A 14 -4.34 16.26 7.71
C LYS A 14 -4.87 15.24 6.68
N THR A 15 -5.25 15.70 5.49
CA THR A 15 -5.74 14.83 4.41
C THR A 15 -4.74 13.75 3.99
N GLN A 16 -3.44 14.06 3.97
CA GLN A 16 -2.42 13.07 3.62
C GLN A 16 -2.19 12.07 4.75
N ALA A 17 -2.25 12.52 6.00
CA ALA A 17 -2.19 11.64 7.16
C ALA A 17 -3.41 10.69 7.22
N THR A 18 -4.62 11.20 6.94
CA THR A 18 -5.83 10.38 6.86
C THR A 18 -5.70 9.30 5.79
N ARG A 19 -5.26 9.64 4.58
CA ARG A 19 -5.02 8.66 3.51
C ARG A 19 -4.00 7.59 3.91
N ALA A 20 -2.94 8.00 4.61
CA ALA A 20 -1.96 7.05 5.14
C ALA A 20 -2.58 6.12 6.19
N LEU A 21 -3.47 6.61 7.05
CA LEU A 21 -4.22 5.78 8.00
C LEU A 21 -5.22 4.83 7.30
N GLU A 22 -5.92 5.28 6.26
CA GLU A 22 -6.78 4.41 5.43
C GLU A 22 -5.96 3.25 4.83
N ASP A 23 -4.76 3.54 4.30
CA ASP A 23 -3.81 2.56 3.79
C ASP A 23 -3.34 1.54 4.86
N LEU A 24 -3.43 1.89 6.13
CA LEU A 24 -3.13 1.03 7.30
C LEU A 24 -4.36 0.27 7.82
N GLY A 25 -5.51 0.43 7.16
CA GLY A 25 -6.76 -0.25 7.51
C GLY A 25 -7.60 0.47 8.56
N TYR A 26 -7.34 1.75 8.84
CA TYR A 26 -8.21 2.55 9.71
C TYR A 26 -9.48 2.95 8.97
N PHE A 27 -10.63 2.80 9.62
CA PHE A 27 -11.88 3.40 9.18
C PHE A 27 -11.84 4.90 9.42
N CYS A 28 -11.66 5.68 8.35
CA CYS A 28 -11.45 7.11 8.44
C CYS A 28 -12.75 7.89 8.24
N VAL A 29 -13.03 8.83 9.14
CA VAL A 29 -14.16 9.76 9.04
C VAL A 29 -13.62 11.19 9.00
N ASP A 30 -13.87 11.89 7.91
CA ASP A 30 -13.43 13.28 7.75
C ASP A 30 -14.47 14.27 8.28
N ASN A 31 -13.99 15.38 8.84
CA ASN A 31 -14.80 16.50 9.32
C ASN A 31 -15.91 16.11 10.30
N LEU A 32 -15.65 15.17 11.22
CA LEU A 32 -16.61 14.77 12.24
C LEU A 32 -16.69 15.83 13.35
N PRO A 33 -17.88 16.40 13.64
CA PRO A 33 -18.06 17.29 14.79
C PRO A 33 -17.69 16.58 16.10
N PRO A 34 -16.94 17.23 17.02
CA PRO A 34 -16.51 16.59 18.26
C PRO A 34 -17.64 15.96 19.08
N LYS A 35 -18.80 16.63 19.17
CA LYS A 35 -20.01 16.12 19.85
C LYS A 35 -20.50 14.75 19.38
N LEU A 36 -20.14 14.33 18.16
CA LEU A 36 -20.58 13.06 17.59
C LEU A 36 -19.60 11.92 17.83
N ILE A 37 -18.40 12.19 18.36
CA ILE A 37 -17.41 11.16 18.67
C ILE A 37 -17.99 10.08 19.60
N PRO A 38 -18.70 10.39 20.71
CA PRO A 38 -19.27 9.36 21.58
C PRO A 38 -20.26 8.45 20.85
N LYS A 39 -21.20 9.05 20.09
CA LYS A 39 -22.20 8.29 19.32
C LYS A 39 -21.56 7.41 18.24
N PHE A 40 -20.50 7.89 17.62
CA PHE A 40 -19.75 7.13 16.64
C PHE A 40 -19.03 5.94 17.28
N ALA A 41 -18.42 6.14 18.45
CA ALA A 41 -17.79 5.07 19.21
C ALA A 41 -18.79 3.99 19.65
N GLU A 42 -19.97 4.40 20.14
CA GLU A 42 -21.07 3.48 20.47
C GLU A 42 -21.52 2.64 19.25
N ALA A 43 -21.68 3.29 18.09
CA ALA A 43 -22.05 2.59 16.85
C ALA A 43 -20.97 1.57 16.41
N CYS A 44 -19.69 1.90 16.59
CA CYS A 44 -18.60 0.98 16.28
C CYS A 44 -18.61 -0.25 17.21
N MET A 45 -18.93 -0.09 18.50
CA MET A 45 -19.05 -1.23 19.42
C MET A 45 -20.16 -2.21 19.00
N GLN A 46 -21.28 -1.69 18.47
CA GLN A 46 -22.41 -2.51 18.04
C GLN A 46 -22.16 -3.29 16.74
N SER A 47 -21.05 -3.01 16.03
CA SER A 47 -20.75 -3.59 14.72
C SER A 47 -20.13 -5.00 14.74
N ASN A 48 -20.20 -5.74 15.87
CA ASN A 48 -19.70 -7.12 16.03
C ASN A 48 -18.24 -7.34 15.57
N GLY A 49 -17.35 -6.37 15.82
CA GLY A 49 -15.91 -6.52 15.57
C GLY A 49 -15.43 -6.23 14.15
N ASN A 50 -16.30 -5.75 13.25
CA ASN A 50 -15.89 -5.39 11.88
C ASN A 50 -14.99 -4.13 11.80
N ILE A 51 -14.94 -3.32 12.87
CA ILE A 51 -14.15 -2.09 12.91
C ILE A 51 -13.25 -2.12 14.15
N GLU A 52 -11.97 -2.41 13.97
CA GLU A 52 -11.00 -2.44 15.07
C GLU A 52 -10.17 -1.16 15.19
N LYS A 53 -10.05 -0.41 14.09
CA LYS A 53 -9.23 0.80 13.97
C LYS A 53 -10.03 1.93 13.35
N VAL A 54 -10.07 3.08 14.02
CA VAL A 54 -10.84 4.24 13.59
C VAL A 54 -9.94 5.47 13.58
N ALA A 55 -10.01 6.27 12.52
CA ALA A 55 -9.39 7.59 12.50
C ALA A 55 -10.46 8.67 12.33
N LEU A 56 -10.53 9.61 13.28
CA LEU A 56 -11.49 10.71 13.27
C LEU A 56 -10.75 12.00 12.96
N VAL A 57 -11.01 12.59 11.81
CA VAL A 57 -10.42 13.88 11.43
C VAL A 57 -11.32 14.99 11.93
N ILE A 58 -10.74 15.85 12.75
CA ILE A 58 -11.48 16.92 13.40
C ILE A 58 -10.88 18.27 13.01
N ASP A 59 -11.73 19.13 12.46
CA ASP A 59 -11.36 20.43 11.89
C ASP A 59 -12.10 21.57 12.57
N ILE A 60 -11.43 22.72 12.70
CA ILE A 60 -11.87 23.92 13.44
C ILE A 60 -13.13 24.60 12.86
N ARG A 61 -13.66 24.08 11.76
CA ARG A 61 -14.84 24.58 11.05
C ARG A 61 -16.15 24.39 11.87
N GLY A 62 -16.17 23.52 12.88
CA GLY A 62 -17.28 23.41 13.82
C GLY A 62 -17.16 24.41 14.96
N GLY A 63 -17.98 25.47 14.95
CA GLY A 63 -18.10 26.38 16.10
C GLY A 63 -18.58 25.64 17.36
N VAL A 64 -18.05 26.04 18.54
CA VAL A 64 -18.12 25.32 19.83
C VAL A 64 -17.23 24.07 19.84
N PHE A 65 -15.94 24.24 19.57
CA PHE A 65 -15.03 23.12 19.30
C PHE A 65 -14.37 22.53 20.55
N PHE A 66 -14.04 23.39 21.52
CA PHE A 66 -13.09 23.03 22.57
C PHE A 66 -13.73 22.20 23.69
N ASP A 67 -14.77 22.73 24.35
CA ASP A 67 -15.44 22.04 25.46
C ASP A 67 -16.04 20.70 25.03
N ASP A 68 -16.61 20.66 23.82
CA ASP A 68 -17.18 19.46 23.25
C ASP A 68 -16.12 18.42 22.86
N PHE A 69 -14.93 18.86 22.45
CA PHE A 69 -13.80 17.97 22.19
C PHE A 69 -13.34 17.29 23.47
N PHE A 70 -12.98 18.05 24.51
CA PHE A 70 -12.50 17.47 25.76
C PHE A 70 -13.57 16.64 26.47
N GLY A 71 -14.84 17.05 26.41
CA GLY A 71 -15.95 16.23 26.90
C GLY A 71 -16.06 14.89 26.17
N SER A 72 -15.85 14.89 24.86
CA SER A 72 -15.91 13.67 24.04
C SER A 72 -14.68 12.77 24.22
N ILE A 73 -13.48 13.34 24.35
CA ILE A 73 -12.26 12.58 24.68
C ILE A 73 -12.38 11.98 26.08
N LYS A 74 -12.94 12.71 27.04
CA LYS A 74 -13.24 12.17 28.37
C LYS A 74 -14.21 10.99 28.28
N TYR A 75 -15.25 11.07 27.47
CA TYR A 75 -16.15 9.94 27.24
C TYR A 75 -15.41 8.71 26.70
N LEU A 76 -14.51 8.88 25.72
CA LEU A 76 -13.71 7.76 25.20
C LEU A 76 -12.87 7.12 26.32
N LYS A 77 -12.22 7.96 27.15
CA LYS A 77 -11.44 7.50 28.29
C LYS A 77 -12.28 6.77 29.33
N ASP A 78 -13.42 7.33 29.72
CA ASP A 78 -14.31 6.80 30.76
C ASP A 78 -14.97 5.46 30.34
N ASN A 79 -15.07 5.20 29.02
CA ASN A 79 -15.58 3.93 28.46
C ASN A 79 -14.44 3.00 27.98
N GLU A 80 -13.22 3.20 28.45
CA GLU A 80 -12.05 2.33 28.21
C GLU A 80 -11.68 2.15 26.72
N PHE A 81 -12.01 3.13 25.87
CA PHE A 81 -11.49 3.15 24.51
C PHE A 81 -10.03 3.59 24.49
N GLU A 82 -9.19 2.86 23.76
CA GLU A 82 -7.84 3.30 23.43
C GLU A 82 -7.93 4.43 22.40
N TYR A 83 -7.36 5.59 22.72
CA TYR A 83 -7.28 6.72 21.80
C TYR A 83 -5.92 7.41 21.85
N GLU A 84 -5.55 8.03 20.73
CA GLU A 84 -4.41 8.93 20.62
C GLU A 84 -4.78 10.16 19.81
N ILE A 85 -4.26 11.32 20.22
CA ILE A 85 -4.43 12.61 19.54
C ILE A 85 -3.18 12.90 18.72
N LEU A 86 -3.35 12.87 17.39
CA LEU A 86 -2.35 13.27 16.41
C LEU A 86 -2.56 14.74 16.01
N PHE A 87 -1.58 15.59 16.31
CA PHE A 87 -1.58 16.99 15.94
C PHE A 87 -0.56 17.28 14.82
N LEU A 88 -1.04 17.78 13.69
CA LEU A 88 -0.20 18.18 12.56
C LEU A 88 0.03 19.69 12.55
N GLU A 89 1.29 20.10 12.47
CA GLU A 89 1.64 21.51 12.30
C GLU A 89 2.69 21.76 11.21
N ALA A 90 2.90 23.02 10.90
CA ALA A 90 4.01 23.52 10.11
C ALA A 90 4.23 25.00 10.45
N THR A 91 5.35 25.56 10.03
CA THR A 91 5.60 27.01 10.11
C THR A 91 4.63 27.81 9.24
N ASP A 92 4.37 29.05 9.63
CA ASP A 92 3.42 29.94 8.96
C ASP A 92 3.82 30.17 7.49
N GLU A 93 5.11 30.31 7.20
CA GLU A 93 5.63 30.47 5.84
C GLU A 93 5.25 29.29 4.93
N VAL A 94 5.40 28.06 5.44
CA VAL A 94 5.07 26.83 4.70
C VAL A 94 3.56 26.70 4.51
N LEU A 95 2.77 26.99 5.55
CA LEU A 95 1.31 26.96 5.45
C LEU A 95 0.80 27.97 4.41
N ILE A 96 1.30 29.22 4.45
CA ILE A 96 0.96 30.25 3.46
C ILE A 96 1.31 29.78 2.04
N LYS A 97 2.49 29.17 1.85
CA LYS A 97 2.89 28.62 0.54
C LYS A 97 1.91 27.55 0.05
N ARG A 98 1.55 26.58 0.90
CA ARG A 98 0.59 25.50 0.55
C ARG A 98 -0.81 26.03 0.22
N PHE A 99 -1.28 27.05 0.94
CA PHE A 99 -2.57 27.71 0.61
C PHE A 99 -2.53 28.41 -0.74
N LYS A 100 -1.43 29.08 -1.08
CA LYS A 100 -1.25 29.72 -2.39
C LYS A 100 -1.19 28.70 -3.53
N GLU A 101 -0.52 27.58 -3.34
CA GLU A 101 -0.44 26.48 -4.32
C GLU A 101 -1.80 25.86 -4.60
N THR A 102 -2.59 25.61 -3.54
CA THR A 102 -3.93 25.00 -3.67
C THR A 102 -5.03 26.00 -4.04
N ARG A 103 -4.74 27.30 -4.03
CA ARG A 103 -5.69 28.41 -4.25
C ARG A 103 -6.94 28.33 -3.38
N ARG A 104 -6.82 27.75 -2.18
CA ARG A 104 -7.94 27.62 -1.23
C ARG A 104 -7.96 28.82 -0.28
N SER A 105 -9.16 29.27 0.08
CA SER A 105 -9.33 30.25 1.16
C SER A 105 -9.11 29.59 2.52
N HIS A 106 -8.68 30.39 3.50
CA HIS A 106 -8.49 29.90 4.87
C HIS A 106 -9.85 29.77 5.57
N PRO A 107 -10.18 28.66 6.26
CA PRO A 107 -11.51 28.44 6.85
C PRO A 107 -11.95 29.53 7.84
N LEU A 108 -11.04 29.97 8.72
CA LEU A 108 -11.31 31.05 9.68
C LEU A 108 -11.13 32.47 9.14
N SER A 109 -10.70 32.62 7.88
CA SER A 109 -10.54 33.94 7.24
C SER A 109 -10.82 33.81 5.74
N PRO A 110 -12.09 33.58 5.33
CA PRO A 110 -12.44 33.28 3.94
C PRO A 110 -12.10 34.43 2.97
N ASP A 111 -12.36 35.66 3.43
CA ASP A 111 -12.15 36.91 2.68
C ASP A 111 -10.93 37.71 3.17
N GLY A 112 -10.16 37.16 4.10
CA GLY A 112 -9.06 37.85 4.77
C GLY A 112 -7.68 37.29 4.44
N ARG A 113 -6.67 37.72 5.21
CA ARG A 113 -5.29 37.25 5.04
C ARG A 113 -5.15 35.84 5.62
N VAL A 114 -4.54 34.94 4.85
CA VAL A 114 -4.21 33.56 5.29
C VAL A 114 -3.47 33.56 6.64
N LEU A 115 -2.51 34.48 6.82
CA LEU A 115 -1.76 34.60 8.07
C LEU A 115 -2.68 34.87 9.27
N THR A 116 -3.67 35.75 9.13
CA THR A 116 -4.65 36.03 10.19
C THR A 116 -5.44 34.76 10.55
N GLY A 117 -5.85 33.99 9.54
CA GLY A 117 -6.49 32.69 9.75
C GLY A 117 -5.61 31.70 10.51
N ILE A 118 -4.33 31.59 10.14
CA ILE A 118 -3.36 30.69 10.80
C ILE A 118 -3.16 31.09 12.27
N THR A 119 -3.01 32.40 12.56
CA THR A 119 -2.86 32.88 13.95
C THR A 119 -4.08 32.51 14.79
N LEU A 120 -5.29 32.75 14.27
CA LEU A 120 -6.53 32.39 14.95
C LEU A 120 -6.67 30.87 15.17
N GLU A 121 -6.23 30.05 14.23
CA GLU A 121 -6.21 28.60 14.42
C GLU A 121 -5.24 28.17 15.51
N ARG A 122 -4.03 28.72 15.53
CA ARG A 122 -3.03 28.40 16.56
C ARG A 122 -3.55 28.71 17.95
N ASP A 123 -4.19 29.86 18.13
CA ASP A 123 -4.75 30.26 19.42
C ASP A 123 -5.87 29.31 19.87
N LYS A 124 -6.81 28.98 18.96
CA LYS A 124 -7.94 28.09 19.25
C LYS A 124 -7.52 26.64 19.46
N LEU A 125 -6.51 26.16 18.74
CA LEU A 125 -6.03 24.78 18.82
C LEU A 125 -4.94 24.60 19.89
N ARG A 126 -4.53 25.67 20.58
CA ARG A 126 -3.40 25.65 21.53
C ARG A 126 -3.55 24.58 22.59
N GLU A 127 -4.73 24.48 23.23
CA GLU A 127 -4.88 23.51 24.32
C GLU A 127 -5.13 22.09 23.80
N ILE A 128 -5.65 21.92 22.59
CA ILE A 128 -5.68 20.60 21.92
C ILE A 128 -4.25 20.14 21.59
N LYS A 129 -3.40 21.06 21.09
CA LYS A 129 -1.97 20.78 20.87
C LYS A 129 -1.27 20.38 22.16
N ASN A 130 -1.55 21.04 23.27
CA ASN A 130 -0.98 20.71 24.58
C ASN A 130 -1.42 19.34 25.11
N ALA A 131 -2.62 18.89 24.71
CA ALA A 131 -3.14 17.58 25.05
C ALA A 131 -2.81 16.49 24.02
N ALA A 132 -2.07 16.83 22.95
CA ALA A 132 -1.76 15.89 21.88
C ALA A 132 -0.71 14.87 22.34
N ASP A 133 -0.96 13.60 22.04
CA ASP A 133 -0.02 12.51 22.30
C ASP A 133 1.14 12.52 21.30
N MET A 134 0.86 12.91 20.06
CA MET A 134 1.87 13.05 19.01
C MET A 134 1.72 14.36 18.26
N ILE A 135 2.83 15.08 18.12
CA ILE A 135 2.91 16.29 17.30
C ILE A 135 3.88 16.03 16.14
N ILE A 136 3.41 16.18 14.90
CA ILE A 136 4.24 16.07 13.70
C ILE A 136 4.39 17.45 13.06
N ASP A 137 5.62 17.97 13.06
CA ASP A 137 5.99 19.17 12.31
C ASP A 137 6.28 18.79 10.85
N THR A 138 5.38 19.18 9.95
CA THR A 138 5.45 18.91 8.52
C THR A 138 6.18 20.00 7.72
N THR A 139 6.84 20.96 8.38
CA THR A 139 7.52 22.10 7.73
C THR A 139 8.47 21.67 6.63
N LYS A 140 9.27 20.62 6.87
CA LYS A 140 10.25 20.09 5.91
C LYS A 140 9.82 18.79 5.25
N TYR A 141 8.58 18.38 5.46
CA TYR A 141 8.11 17.08 4.99
C TYR A 141 7.60 17.18 3.56
N GLU A 142 8.12 16.29 2.72
CA GLU A 142 7.42 15.88 1.51
C GLU A 142 6.28 14.93 1.89
N ILE A 143 5.32 14.76 0.97
CA ILE A 143 4.16 13.88 1.18
C ILE A 143 4.60 12.46 1.55
N ARG A 144 5.67 11.96 0.93
CA ARG A 144 6.25 10.64 1.20
C ARG A 144 6.74 10.50 2.64
N HIS A 145 7.50 11.48 3.15
CA HIS A 145 8.03 11.44 4.51
C HIS A 145 6.92 11.52 5.58
N LEU A 146 5.85 12.30 5.32
CA LEU A 146 4.69 12.29 6.21
C LEU A 146 4.04 10.90 6.25
N ARG A 147 3.86 10.27 5.09
CA ARG A 147 3.29 8.92 5.00
C ARG A 147 4.15 7.88 5.72
N GLU A 148 5.46 7.93 5.55
CA GLU A 148 6.42 7.07 6.27
C GLU A 148 6.30 7.26 7.78
N LYS A 149 6.23 8.50 8.28
CA LYS A 149 6.08 8.79 9.70
C LYS A 149 4.77 8.26 10.29
N ILE A 150 3.66 8.37 9.54
CA ILE A 150 2.36 7.81 9.94
C ILE A 150 2.42 6.29 9.97
N ASN A 151 3.04 5.65 8.98
CA ASN A 151 3.22 4.19 8.96
C ASN A 151 4.07 3.70 10.12
N GLU A 152 5.17 4.39 10.45
CA GLU A 152 6.03 4.07 11.59
C GLU A 152 5.27 4.14 12.92
N SER A 153 4.37 5.11 13.07
CA SER A 153 3.70 5.41 14.34
C SER A 153 2.40 4.62 14.55
N TYR A 154 1.66 4.37 13.47
CA TYR A 154 0.30 3.81 13.50
C TYR A 154 0.17 2.48 12.74
N GLY A 155 1.24 2.03 12.09
CA GLY A 155 1.30 0.69 11.53
C GLY A 155 1.34 -0.36 12.62
N ASP A 156 0.83 -1.55 12.31
CA ASP A 156 0.95 -2.67 13.23
C ASP A 156 2.39 -3.18 13.23
N ASN A 157 3.02 -3.26 14.41
CA ASN A 157 4.28 -3.98 14.59
C ASN A 157 4.18 -5.48 14.22
N THR A 158 2.96 -5.99 14.01
CA THR A 158 2.64 -7.35 13.59
C THR A 158 2.72 -7.58 12.07
N TYR A 159 2.83 -6.53 11.28
CA TYR A 159 3.20 -6.67 9.86
C TYR A 159 4.64 -6.17 9.72
N PRO A 160 5.65 -7.06 9.66
CA PRO A 160 6.96 -6.61 9.20
C PRO A 160 6.72 -5.94 7.86
N GLU A 161 7.11 -4.66 7.75
CA GLU A 161 7.09 -3.82 6.54
C GLU A 161 6.29 -4.45 5.39
N LYS A 162 5.00 -4.11 5.18
CA LYS A 162 4.12 -4.72 4.14
C LYS A 162 4.96 -5.15 2.92
N GLN A 163 5.38 -6.42 2.92
CA GLN A 163 6.51 -6.85 2.09
C GLN A 163 6.08 -6.73 0.65
N LEU A 164 7.00 -6.22 -0.19
CA LEU A 164 6.84 -6.27 -1.64
C LEU A 164 6.32 -7.66 -2.02
N THR A 165 5.10 -7.72 -2.57
CA THR A 165 4.57 -8.99 -3.07
C THR A 165 5.14 -9.23 -4.45
N VAL A 166 5.92 -10.28 -4.61
CA VAL A 166 6.55 -10.63 -5.89
C VAL A 166 5.67 -11.66 -6.60
N THR A 167 5.06 -11.30 -7.72
CA THR A 167 4.27 -12.23 -8.54
C THR A 167 5.13 -12.72 -9.70
N VAL A 168 5.38 -14.02 -9.77
CA VAL A 168 6.02 -14.67 -10.91
C VAL A 168 4.94 -15.17 -11.86
N LEU A 169 4.86 -14.56 -13.04
CA LEU A 169 3.83 -14.81 -14.04
C LEU A 169 4.45 -15.52 -15.25
N SER A 170 3.87 -16.63 -15.70
CA SER A 170 4.26 -17.25 -16.97
C SER A 170 3.27 -16.88 -18.09
N PHE A 171 3.79 -16.63 -19.29
CA PHE A 171 2.96 -16.26 -20.44
C PHE A 171 3.56 -16.69 -21.79
N GLY A 172 2.73 -16.63 -22.83
CA GLY A 172 3.06 -16.88 -24.22
C GLY A 172 3.10 -15.59 -25.06
N PHE A 173 4.23 -15.31 -25.71
CA PHE A 173 4.37 -14.12 -26.57
C PHE A 173 3.35 -14.06 -27.71
N LYS A 174 2.83 -15.20 -28.19
CA LYS A 174 1.77 -15.21 -29.21
C LYS A 174 0.46 -14.56 -28.72
N TYR A 175 0.28 -14.46 -27.41
CA TYR A 175 -0.89 -13.87 -26.76
C TYR A 175 -0.62 -12.46 -26.22
N GLY A 176 0.56 -11.89 -26.53
CA GLY A 176 0.98 -10.57 -26.06
C GLY A 176 1.61 -10.59 -24.66
N ILE A 177 2.37 -9.53 -24.34
CA ILE A 177 2.97 -9.35 -23.01
C ILE A 177 1.86 -8.89 -22.04
N PRO A 178 1.79 -9.41 -20.80
CA PRO A 178 0.88 -8.89 -19.78
C PRO A 178 1.10 -7.38 -19.59
N VAL A 179 0.01 -6.61 -19.55
CA VAL A 179 0.08 -5.13 -19.53
C VAL A 179 0.58 -4.57 -18.20
N ASP A 180 0.52 -5.38 -17.15
CA ASP A 180 0.92 -5.11 -15.78
C ASP A 180 2.32 -5.65 -15.45
N SER A 181 3.04 -6.22 -16.42
CA SER A 181 4.42 -6.69 -16.22
C SER A 181 5.36 -5.53 -15.87
N ASP A 182 6.11 -5.67 -14.77
CA ASP A 182 7.20 -4.76 -14.42
C ASP A 182 8.53 -5.19 -15.06
N LEU A 183 8.82 -6.50 -14.98
CA LEU A 183 9.99 -7.13 -15.57
C LEU A 183 9.54 -8.23 -16.52
N VAL A 184 10.13 -8.30 -17.71
CA VAL A 184 9.79 -9.31 -18.73
C VAL A 184 11.05 -10.01 -19.20
N PHE A 185 11.07 -11.35 -19.11
CA PHE A 185 12.19 -12.18 -19.52
C PHE A 185 11.79 -13.17 -20.61
N ASP A 186 12.48 -13.10 -21.74
CA ASP A 186 12.27 -14.01 -22.87
C ASP A 186 13.11 -15.28 -22.71
N VAL A 187 12.44 -16.42 -22.62
CA VAL A 187 13.06 -17.75 -22.46
C VAL A 187 12.92 -18.61 -23.74
N ARG A 188 12.61 -18.01 -24.89
CA ARG A 188 12.50 -18.72 -26.18
C ARG A 188 13.81 -19.33 -26.67
N PHE A 189 14.95 -18.91 -26.11
CA PHE A 189 16.28 -19.46 -26.44
C PHE A 189 16.52 -20.85 -25.84
N ILE A 190 15.75 -21.26 -24.82
CA ILE A 190 15.92 -22.57 -24.16
C ILE A 190 15.40 -23.68 -25.08
N PRO A 191 16.07 -24.86 -25.12
CA PRO A 191 15.63 -26.03 -25.89
C PRO A 191 14.14 -26.31 -25.75
N ASN A 192 13.45 -26.46 -26.88
CA ASN A 192 11.99 -26.46 -26.91
C ASN A 192 11.42 -27.88 -26.76
N PRO A 193 10.78 -28.22 -25.63
CA PRO A 193 10.20 -29.56 -25.41
C PRO A 193 9.05 -29.89 -26.36
N PHE A 194 8.46 -28.89 -27.04
CA PHE A 194 7.37 -29.10 -27.99
C PHE A 194 7.74 -30.04 -29.16
N TYR A 195 9.03 -30.12 -29.52
CA TYR A 195 9.50 -30.99 -30.60
C TYR A 195 9.72 -32.45 -30.16
N ILE A 196 9.56 -32.74 -28.87
CA ILE A 196 9.67 -34.09 -28.32
C ILE A 196 8.24 -34.63 -28.14
N PRO A 197 7.81 -35.61 -28.97
CA PRO A 197 6.43 -36.09 -28.98
C PRO A 197 5.89 -36.47 -27.59
N GLU A 198 6.74 -37.09 -26.77
CA GLU A 198 6.43 -37.54 -25.42
C GLU A 198 6.18 -36.38 -24.45
N LEU A 199 6.83 -35.22 -24.66
CA LEU A 199 6.73 -34.04 -23.80
C LEU A 199 5.65 -33.06 -24.25
N LYS A 200 5.21 -33.15 -25.51
CA LYS A 200 4.29 -32.20 -26.13
C LYS A 200 2.96 -32.03 -25.38
N GLN A 201 2.41 -33.13 -24.87
CA GLN A 201 1.12 -33.14 -24.17
C GLN A 201 1.19 -32.56 -22.74
N TYR A 202 2.37 -32.56 -22.14
CA TYR A 202 2.59 -32.05 -20.80
C TYR A 202 2.75 -30.52 -20.80
N SER A 203 2.84 -29.93 -19.62
CA SER A 203 3.08 -28.52 -19.33
C SER A 203 4.32 -28.38 -18.44
N GLY A 204 4.79 -27.17 -18.22
CA GLY A 204 5.91 -26.92 -17.29
C GLY A 204 5.60 -27.21 -15.82
N ASN A 205 4.36 -27.56 -15.48
CA ASN A 205 3.97 -28.07 -14.17
C ASN A 205 4.25 -29.56 -14.01
N ASP A 206 4.36 -30.28 -15.13
CA ASP A 206 4.55 -31.72 -15.14
C ASP A 206 6.04 -32.08 -15.08
N GLU A 207 6.37 -33.04 -14.24
CA GLU A 207 7.75 -33.45 -13.96
C GLU A 207 8.57 -33.74 -15.23
N PRO A 208 8.07 -34.45 -16.27
CA PRO A 208 8.86 -34.73 -17.47
C PRO A 208 9.34 -33.47 -18.21
N VAL A 209 8.52 -32.43 -18.26
CA VAL A 209 8.87 -31.16 -18.91
C VAL A 209 9.77 -30.33 -18.02
N LYS A 210 9.47 -30.27 -16.72
CA LYS A 210 10.29 -29.58 -15.72
C LYS A 210 11.73 -30.13 -15.76
N ASP A 211 11.88 -31.44 -15.68
CA ASP A 211 13.16 -32.13 -15.76
C ASP A 211 13.91 -31.81 -17.05
N TYR A 212 13.22 -31.90 -18.19
CA TYR A 212 13.84 -31.62 -19.48
C TYR A 212 14.35 -30.18 -19.57
N VAL A 213 13.55 -29.20 -19.13
CA VAL A 213 13.89 -27.77 -19.17
C VAL A 213 15.02 -27.44 -18.19
N LEU A 214 14.94 -27.92 -16.95
CA LEU A 214 15.91 -27.61 -15.89
C LEU A 214 17.24 -28.37 -16.01
N LYS A 215 17.30 -29.48 -16.76
CA LYS A 215 18.56 -30.19 -17.03
C LYS A 215 19.50 -29.44 -17.96
N GLN A 216 19.00 -28.51 -18.78
CA GLN A 216 19.82 -27.76 -19.74
C GLN A 216 20.79 -26.81 -19.03
N VAL A 217 22.02 -26.72 -19.54
CA VAL A 217 23.09 -25.90 -18.94
C VAL A 217 22.74 -24.42 -19.03
N GLU A 218 22.16 -24.01 -20.16
CA GLU A 218 21.72 -22.64 -20.43
C GLU A 218 20.60 -22.23 -19.48
N THR A 219 19.65 -23.13 -19.20
CA THR A 219 18.56 -22.88 -18.24
C THR A 219 19.11 -22.64 -16.85
N LYS A 220 19.98 -23.51 -16.35
CA LYS A 220 20.59 -23.36 -15.02
C LYS A 220 21.34 -22.03 -14.89
N THR A 221 22.17 -21.72 -15.88
CA THR A 221 22.96 -20.48 -15.91
C THR A 221 22.07 -19.24 -15.95
N PHE A 222 20.99 -19.28 -16.73
CA PHE A 222 20.03 -18.20 -16.80
C PHE A 222 19.33 -17.95 -15.47
N ILE A 223 18.87 -19.01 -14.79
CA ILE A 223 18.16 -18.91 -13.50
C ILE A 223 19.07 -18.32 -12.43
N GLU A 224 20.34 -18.75 -12.35
CA GLU A 224 21.29 -18.17 -11.40
C GLU A 224 21.51 -16.67 -11.62
N LYS A 225 21.70 -16.25 -12.88
CA LYS A 225 21.88 -14.84 -13.23
C LYS A 225 20.64 -14.01 -12.95
N LEU A 226 19.46 -14.57 -13.23
CA LEU A 226 18.19 -13.92 -12.95
C LEU A 226 17.99 -13.75 -11.44
N MET A 227 18.26 -14.79 -10.65
CA MET A 227 18.19 -14.71 -9.18
C MET A 227 19.15 -13.67 -8.62
N ASP A 228 20.39 -13.62 -9.11
CA ASP A 228 21.37 -12.62 -8.68
C ASP A 228 20.88 -11.19 -8.93
N MET A 229 20.34 -10.95 -10.12
CA MET A 229 19.73 -9.66 -10.46
C MET A 229 18.51 -9.35 -9.58
N LEU A 230 17.64 -10.33 -9.31
CA LEU A 230 16.46 -10.11 -8.47
C LEU A 230 16.82 -9.83 -7.01
N ARG A 231 17.84 -10.51 -6.47
CA ARG A 231 18.39 -10.20 -5.13
C ARG A 231 18.91 -8.77 -5.03
N TYR A 232 19.42 -8.21 -6.12
CA TYR A 232 19.80 -6.80 -6.17
C TYR A 232 18.59 -5.87 -6.31
N LEU A 233 17.63 -6.20 -7.17
CA LEU A 233 16.51 -5.31 -7.50
C LEU A 233 15.44 -5.25 -6.42
N ILE A 234 15.05 -6.39 -5.82
CA ILE A 234 13.94 -6.46 -4.86
C ILE A 234 14.13 -5.51 -3.67
N PRO A 235 15.29 -5.45 -2.99
CA PRO A 235 15.51 -4.50 -1.90
C PRO A 235 15.40 -3.02 -2.33
N ASN A 236 15.81 -2.72 -3.57
CA ASN A 236 15.71 -1.35 -4.10
C ASN A 236 14.25 -0.98 -4.41
N TYR A 237 13.44 -1.91 -4.92
CA TYR A 237 12.00 -1.68 -5.08
C TYR A 237 11.28 -1.48 -3.74
N ILE A 238 11.66 -2.25 -2.71
CA ILE A 238 11.13 -2.06 -1.34
C ILE A 238 11.46 -0.65 -0.85
N LYS A 239 12.72 -0.21 -1.00
CA LYS A 239 13.17 1.13 -0.59
C LYS A 239 12.46 2.27 -1.34
N GLU A 240 12.09 2.05 -2.60
CA GLU A 240 11.29 2.99 -3.38
C GLU A 240 9.81 3.06 -2.93
N GLY A 241 9.37 2.09 -2.11
CA GLY A 241 8.00 1.99 -1.61
C GLY A 241 7.07 1.21 -2.54
N LYS A 242 7.62 0.41 -3.47
CA LYS A 242 6.83 -0.45 -4.35
C LYS A 242 6.19 -1.57 -3.53
N ARG A 243 4.88 -1.77 -3.72
CA ARG A 243 4.08 -2.77 -2.99
C ARG A 243 3.93 -4.10 -3.71
N GLN A 244 3.99 -4.09 -5.04
CA GLN A 244 3.85 -5.27 -5.89
C GLN A 244 4.90 -5.23 -7.00
N LEU A 245 5.53 -6.37 -7.27
CA LEU A 245 6.47 -6.54 -8.39
C LEU A 245 6.00 -7.73 -9.24
N ILE A 246 5.72 -7.50 -10.52
CA ILE A 246 5.30 -8.55 -11.47
C ILE A 246 6.46 -8.94 -12.38
N ILE A 247 6.96 -10.16 -12.21
CA ILE A 247 8.06 -10.74 -12.98
C ILE A 247 7.46 -11.73 -13.99
N SER A 248 7.47 -11.36 -15.26
CA SER A 248 6.86 -12.14 -16.33
C SER A 248 7.88 -12.94 -17.13
N ILE A 249 7.71 -14.25 -17.18
CA ILE A 249 8.55 -15.18 -17.94
C ILE A 249 7.79 -15.60 -19.20
N GLY A 250 8.34 -15.26 -20.37
CA GLY A 250 7.69 -15.45 -21.66
C GLY A 250 8.33 -16.53 -22.51
N CYS A 251 7.55 -17.49 -23.00
CA CYS A 251 7.95 -18.36 -24.12
C CYS A 251 6.99 -18.16 -25.30
N THR A 252 7.10 -18.91 -26.39
CA THR A 252 6.15 -18.74 -27.51
C THR A 252 4.73 -19.12 -27.10
N GLY A 253 4.58 -20.27 -26.42
CA GLY A 253 3.30 -20.92 -26.14
C GLY A 253 2.64 -20.58 -24.81
N GLY A 254 3.44 -20.18 -23.82
CA GLY A 254 2.98 -20.00 -22.44
C GLY A 254 2.75 -21.29 -21.65
N ARG A 255 3.17 -22.45 -22.19
CA ARG A 255 2.83 -23.78 -21.62
C ARG A 255 3.99 -24.55 -21.01
N HIS A 256 5.17 -24.55 -21.65
CA HIS A 256 6.28 -25.44 -21.25
C HIS A 256 7.39 -24.68 -20.54
N ARG A 257 8.27 -24.01 -21.32
CA ARG A 257 9.49 -23.35 -20.83
C ARG A 257 9.20 -22.25 -19.83
N SER A 258 8.26 -21.35 -20.15
CA SER A 258 7.90 -20.24 -19.27
C SER A 258 7.33 -20.72 -17.95
N VAL A 259 6.46 -21.73 -17.98
CA VAL A 259 5.83 -22.32 -16.78
C VAL A 259 6.89 -22.98 -15.90
N ALA A 260 7.75 -23.82 -16.47
CA ALA A 260 8.80 -24.52 -15.70
C ALA A 260 9.77 -23.54 -15.03
N ILE A 261 10.16 -22.46 -15.72
CA ILE A 261 11.07 -21.44 -15.18
C ILE A 261 10.37 -20.55 -14.15
N ALA A 262 9.09 -20.22 -14.36
CA ALA A 262 8.31 -19.48 -13.38
C ALA A 262 8.17 -20.27 -12.06
N ASN A 263 7.92 -21.58 -12.15
CA ASN A 263 7.87 -22.48 -10.99
C ASN A 263 9.20 -22.50 -10.23
N GLU A 264 10.31 -22.72 -10.94
CA GLU A 264 11.64 -22.75 -10.32
C GLU A 264 12.01 -21.40 -9.67
N LEU A 265 11.64 -20.29 -10.32
CA LEU A 265 11.90 -18.95 -9.78
C LEU A 265 11.08 -18.67 -8.52
N TYR A 266 9.80 -19.05 -8.52
CA TYR A 266 8.91 -18.93 -7.37
C TYR A 266 9.41 -19.72 -6.16
N GLU A 267 9.81 -20.98 -6.34
CA GLU A 267 10.34 -21.81 -5.25
C GLU A 267 11.60 -21.20 -4.62
N ARG A 268 12.50 -20.66 -5.45
CA ARG A 268 13.72 -19.98 -4.97
C ARG A 268 13.40 -18.72 -4.19
N LEU A 269 12.50 -17.88 -4.71
CA LEU A 269 12.08 -16.65 -4.03
C LEU A 269 11.41 -16.96 -2.68
N ASN A 270 10.57 -17.98 -2.62
CA ASN A 270 9.97 -18.43 -1.36
C ASN A 270 11.02 -18.96 -0.37
N SER A 271 12.01 -19.73 -0.84
CA SER A 271 13.09 -20.22 0.03
C SER A 271 13.96 -19.09 0.60
N GLU A 272 14.09 -17.97 -0.13
CA GLU A 272 14.73 -16.74 0.33
C GLU A 272 13.81 -15.84 1.18
N SER A 273 12.63 -16.35 1.58
CA SER A 273 11.65 -15.66 2.43
C SER A 273 11.02 -14.40 1.81
N TYR A 274 11.03 -14.27 0.48
CA TYR A 274 10.22 -13.26 -0.18
C TYR A 274 8.74 -13.67 -0.18
N ASN A 275 7.85 -12.72 0.09
CA ASN A 275 6.41 -12.91 -0.10
C ASN A 275 6.09 -13.02 -1.59
N SER A 276 6.10 -14.24 -2.13
CA SER A 276 5.93 -14.49 -3.55
C SER A 276 4.64 -15.23 -3.89
N LYS A 277 4.15 -15.00 -5.11
CA LYS A 277 2.99 -15.66 -5.71
C LYS A 277 3.35 -16.14 -7.11
N ILE A 278 2.64 -17.14 -7.58
CA ILE A 278 2.83 -17.67 -8.93
C ILE A 278 1.52 -17.70 -9.70
N GLU A 279 1.60 -17.38 -10.99
CA GLU A 279 0.46 -17.42 -11.91
C GLU A 279 0.91 -17.89 -13.30
N HIS A 280 0.01 -18.56 -14.02
CA HIS A 280 0.27 -19.06 -15.37
C HIS A 280 -0.88 -18.67 -16.30
N ARG A 281 -0.70 -17.55 -17.01
CA ARG A 281 -1.78 -16.92 -17.78
C ARG A 281 -2.32 -17.80 -18.90
N ASP A 282 -1.41 -18.46 -19.64
CA ASP A 282 -1.72 -19.07 -20.92
C ASP A 282 -1.54 -20.60 -20.93
N VAL A 283 -1.35 -21.23 -19.76
CA VAL A 283 -0.95 -22.66 -19.67
C VAL A 283 -2.01 -23.62 -20.25
N THR A 284 -3.28 -23.24 -20.20
CA THR A 284 -4.41 -24.03 -20.72
C THR A 284 -4.85 -23.65 -22.14
N GLU A 285 -4.36 -22.56 -22.71
CA GLU A 285 -4.90 -22.00 -23.98
C GLU A 285 -4.71 -22.95 -25.18
N ASP A 286 -3.67 -23.79 -25.18
CA ASP A 286 -3.45 -24.78 -26.25
C ASP A 286 -4.18 -26.13 -26.03
N LEU A 287 -4.86 -26.35 -24.90
CA LEU A 287 -5.72 -27.54 -24.68
C LEU A 287 -7.07 -27.40 -25.39
N HIS A 288 -7.60 -26.18 -25.47
CA HIS A 288 -8.97 -25.93 -25.93
C HIS A 288 -9.14 -25.75 -27.44
N LYS A 289 -8.10 -25.98 -28.26
CA LYS A 289 -8.25 -25.93 -29.72
C LYS A 289 -9.12 -27.06 -30.31
N GLY A 290 -9.55 -28.03 -29.49
CA GLY A 290 -10.51 -29.07 -29.87
C GLY A 290 -11.97 -28.80 -29.45
N GLU A 291 -12.21 -27.85 -28.56
CA GLU A 291 -13.57 -27.51 -28.11
C GLU A 291 -13.88 -26.08 -28.53
N LYS A 292 -14.82 -25.93 -29.47
CA LYS A 292 -15.42 -24.63 -29.77
C LYS A 292 -15.95 -24.06 -28.46
N LYS A 293 -15.36 -22.95 -27.99
CA LYS A 293 -15.99 -22.08 -26.99
C LYS A 293 -17.37 -21.69 -27.56
N LEU A 294 -18.43 -22.19 -26.93
CA LEU A 294 -19.83 -21.82 -27.17
C LEU A 294 -20.13 -20.45 -26.61
#